data_AF-A0A970CB37-F1
#
_entry.id   AF-A0A970CB37-F1
#
_cell.length_a   1.000
_cell.length_b   1.000
_cell.length_c   1.000
_cell.angle_alpha   90.00
_cell.angle_beta   90.00
_cell.angle_gamma   90.00
#
_symmetry.space_group_name_H-M   'P 1'
#
loop_
_entity.id
_entity.type
_entity.pdbx_description
1 polymer ?
#
loop_
_entity_poly.entity_id
_entity_poly.type
_entity_poly.pdbx_seq_one_letter_code
_entity_poly.pdbx_strand_id
1 'polypeptide(L)'
;MQQTLERNWWQNARMNGVLRYQWKALSSLLGWATLILLASQLISLLFPLLTGEPYPYTGVYADLSVTLVVALIESAIAAGKSTRFLLRFGTSRLGVWLGTLMGLLAGMVAMLLATLAVSMLTGGLVLALSSAMPDKFAVKSLFEDLQGGALYSRTLGTALSDLPTLILYTLEWTCIFYLLGACLRRNRGLTITIIVGVPMLLMILTLIPAVRHAANVIQSENDTQIMLLGLQWMKYLSDFMRFVRQQWPVI
;
A
#
# COMPACT_ATOMS: atom_id res chain seq x y z
N MET A 1 18.22 38.09 26.75
CA MET A 1 17.12 37.13 26.47
C MET A 1 16.21 37.77 25.43
N GLN A 2 15.62 36.99 24.52
CA GLN A 2 14.74 37.42 23.39
C GLN A 2 15.43 37.72 22.04
N GLN A 3 15.85 36.66 21.34
CA GLN A 3 15.95 36.67 19.86
C GLN A 3 15.46 35.35 19.23
N THR A 4 14.79 34.48 20.01
CA THR A 4 14.35 33.15 19.55
C THR A 4 12.88 33.08 19.13
N LEU A 5 12.12 34.18 19.21
CA LEU A 5 10.67 34.17 19.00
C LEU A 5 10.23 34.46 17.55
N GLU A 6 11.12 34.88 16.65
CA GLU A 6 10.77 35.17 15.24
C GLU A 6 11.36 34.19 14.21
N ARG A 7 11.75 32.97 14.62
CA ARG A 7 11.99 31.93 13.62
C ARG A 7 10.68 31.23 13.33
N ASN A 8 10.16 31.51 12.13
CA ASN A 8 9.09 30.72 11.53
C ASN A 8 9.36 29.23 11.73
N TRP A 9 8.32 28.44 11.98
CA TRP A 9 8.45 27.01 12.32
C TRP A 9 9.28 26.21 11.30
N TRP A 10 9.26 26.63 10.03
CA TRP A 10 10.06 26.05 8.93
C TRP A 10 11.56 26.41 8.96
N GLN A 11 11.96 27.47 9.67
CA GLN A 11 13.37 27.88 9.84
C GLN A 11 14.05 27.22 11.05
N ASN A 12 13.37 26.29 11.72
CA ASN A 12 13.98 25.52 12.80
C ASN A 12 15.10 24.63 12.23
N ALA A 13 16.36 24.97 12.51
CA ALA A 13 17.54 24.20 12.11
C ALA A 13 17.45 22.70 12.50
N ARG A 14 16.73 22.41 13.59
CA ARG A 14 16.47 21.05 14.06
C ARG A 14 15.49 20.27 13.17
N MET A 15 14.45 20.93 12.65
CA MET A 15 13.48 20.32 11.73
C MET A 15 14.17 19.95 10.41
N ASN A 16 14.93 20.89 9.84
CA ASN A 16 15.70 20.67 8.62
C ASN A 16 16.78 19.58 8.79
N GLY A 17 17.43 19.51 9.96
CA GLY A 17 18.38 18.44 10.27
C GLY A 17 17.74 17.05 10.30
N VAL A 18 16.57 16.93 10.93
CA VAL A 18 15.81 15.68 11.02
C VAL A 18 15.31 15.26 9.64
N LEU A 19 14.75 16.20 8.88
CA LEU A 19 14.29 15.97 7.50
C LEU A 19 15.43 15.46 6.61
N ARG A 20 16.61 16.09 6.64
CA ARG A 20 17.76 15.63 5.83
C ARG A 20 18.22 14.24 6.21
N TYR A 21 18.28 13.94 7.50
CA TYR A 21 18.71 12.62 7.98
C TYR A 21 17.71 11.53 7.61
N GLN A 22 16.42 11.81 7.77
CA GLN A 22 15.37 10.88 7.36
C GLN A 22 15.31 10.73 5.85
N TRP A 23 15.36 11.83 5.10
CA TRP A 23 15.35 11.79 3.64
C TRP A 23 16.49 10.93 3.08
N LYS A 24 17.69 11.01 3.65
CA LYS A 24 18.81 10.15 3.24
C LYS A 24 18.56 8.65 3.50
N ALA A 25 17.87 8.32 4.60
CA ALA A 25 17.51 6.95 4.91
C ALA A 25 16.33 6.45 4.07
N LEU A 26 15.33 7.29 3.86
CA LEU A 26 14.12 7.03 3.07
C LEU A 26 14.47 6.89 1.59
N SER A 27 15.27 7.80 1.03
CA SER A 27 15.62 7.80 -0.39
C SER A 27 16.32 6.52 -0.83
N SER A 28 17.14 5.92 0.05
CA SER A 28 17.76 4.63 -0.25
C SER A 28 16.71 3.51 -0.32
N LEU A 29 15.74 3.49 0.60
CA LEU A 29 14.71 2.46 0.62
C LEU A 29 13.73 2.63 -0.54
N LEU A 30 13.28 3.87 -0.80
CA LEU A 30 12.50 4.24 -1.97
C LEU A 30 13.21 3.84 -3.27
N GLY A 31 14.51 4.12 -3.37
CA GLY A 31 15.32 3.71 -4.52
C GLY A 31 15.34 2.20 -4.73
N TRP A 32 15.54 1.43 -3.67
CA TRP A 32 15.48 -0.03 -3.76
C TRP A 32 14.09 -0.56 -4.10
N ALA A 33 13.04 -0.03 -3.46
CA ALA A 33 11.66 -0.45 -3.71
C ALA A 33 11.25 -0.17 -5.17
N THR A 34 11.55 1.02 -5.67
CA THR A 34 11.28 1.40 -7.06
C THR A 34 12.09 0.57 -8.06
N LEU A 35 13.34 0.25 -7.76
CA LEU A 35 14.16 -0.65 -8.58
C LEU A 35 13.57 -2.06 -8.64
N ILE A 36 13.14 -2.61 -7.49
CA ILE A 36 12.49 -3.93 -7.43
C ILE A 36 11.20 -3.93 -8.25
N LEU A 37 10.38 -2.88 -8.15
CA LEU A 37 9.17 -2.74 -8.97
C LEU A 37 9.50 -2.71 -10.45
N LEU A 38 10.48 -1.89 -10.87
CA LEU A 38 10.92 -1.84 -12.26
C LEU A 38 11.43 -3.19 -12.75
N ALA A 39 12.27 -3.87 -11.96
CA ALA A 39 12.78 -5.19 -12.30
C ALA A 39 11.64 -6.21 -12.44
N SER A 40 10.68 -6.21 -11.53
CA SER A 40 9.49 -7.06 -11.60
C SER A 40 8.72 -6.82 -12.89
N GLN A 41 8.50 -5.55 -13.27
CA GLN A 41 7.77 -5.22 -14.48
C GLN A 41 8.54 -5.60 -15.75
N LEU A 42 9.86 -5.43 -15.77
CA LEU A 42 10.71 -5.86 -16.89
C LEU A 42 10.68 -7.38 -17.06
N ILE A 43 10.73 -8.14 -15.96
CA ILE A 43 10.61 -9.61 -16.01
C ILE A 43 9.24 -10.00 -16.56
N SER A 44 8.17 -9.36 -16.10
CA SER A 44 6.82 -9.61 -16.61
C SER A 44 6.67 -9.28 -18.10
N LEU A 45 7.35 -8.24 -18.59
CA LEU A 45 7.40 -7.90 -20.03
C LEU A 45 8.22 -8.89 -20.86
N LEU A 46 9.22 -9.55 -20.27
CA LEU A 46 10.00 -10.61 -20.93
C LEU A 46 9.22 -11.94 -21.01
N PHE A 47 8.28 -12.17 -20.11
CA PHE A 47 7.53 -13.42 -20.03
C PHE A 47 6.76 -13.79 -21.32
N PRO A 48 6.03 -12.88 -21.98
CA PRO A 48 5.40 -13.10 -23.30
C PRO A 48 6.39 -13.44 -24.41
N LEU A 49 7.61 -12.90 -24.35
CA LEU A 49 8.65 -13.16 -25.35
C LEU A 49 9.13 -14.61 -25.27
N LEU A 50 9.23 -15.15 -24.06
CA LEU A 50 9.71 -16.51 -23.77
C LEU A 50 8.63 -17.58 -23.89
N THR A 51 7.40 -17.29 -23.46
CA THR A 51 6.31 -18.28 -23.37
C THR A 51 5.30 -18.21 -24.50
N GLY A 52 5.23 -17.08 -25.21
CA GLY A 52 4.22 -16.85 -26.25
C GLY A 52 2.83 -16.50 -25.72
N GLU A 53 2.62 -16.53 -24.40
CA GLU A 53 1.37 -16.13 -23.77
C GLU A 53 1.19 -14.60 -23.78
N PRO A 54 -0.02 -14.08 -23.99
CA PRO A 54 -0.27 -12.65 -24.09
C PRO A 54 -0.08 -11.96 -22.74
N TYR A 55 0.50 -10.76 -22.76
CA TYR A 55 0.65 -9.93 -21.55
C TYR A 55 -0.68 -9.30 -21.12
N PRO A 56 -1.21 -9.60 -19.92
CA PRO A 56 -2.44 -8.97 -19.43
C PRO A 56 -2.10 -7.58 -18.87
N TYR A 57 -2.18 -6.55 -19.72
CA TYR A 57 -2.03 -5.16 -19.26
C TYR A 57 -3.38 -4.57 -18.87
N THR A 58 -3.54 -4.23 -17.59
CA THR A 58 -4.81 -3.76 -17.00
C THR A 58 -4.98 -2.24 -16.94
N GLY A 59 -3.98 -1.45 -17.35
CA GLY A 59 -4.04 0.02 -17.35
C GLY A 59 -3.00 0.69 -16.44
N VAL A 60 -2.97 2.03 -16.49
CA VAL A 60 -2.12 2.85 -15.62
C VAL A 60 -2.81 3.03 -14.26
N TYR A 61 -2.08 2.84 -13.16
CA TYR A 61 -2.57 3.05 -11.81
C TYR A 61 -1.46 3.49 -10.86
N ALA A 62 -1.83 4.17 -9.78
CA ALA A 62 -0.97 4.42 -8.64
C ALA A 62 -1.28 3.39 -7.55
N ASP A 63 -0.28 2.60 -7.14
CA ASP A 63 -0.50 1.49 -6.22
C ASP A 63 -0.37 1.96 -4.76
N LEU A 64 -1.53 2.19 -4.13
CA LEU A 64 -1.59 2.53 -2.72
C LEU A 64 -1.09 1.39 -1.84
N SER A 65 -1.35 0.14 -2.19
CA SER A 65 -0.99 -1.02 -1.35
C SER A 65 0.53 -1.15 -1.20
N VAL A 66 1.25 -1.05 -2.31
CA VAL A 66 2.73 -1.05 -2.31
C VAL A 66 3.27 0.15 -1.54
N THR A 67 2.66 1.33 -1.74
CA THR A 67 3.00 2.55 -1.01
C THR A 67 2.85 2.37 0.51
N LEU A 68 1.76 1.75 0.96
CA LEU A 68 1.50 1.47 2.38
C LEU A 68 2.49 0.47 2.98
N VAL A 69 2.86 -0.58 2.24
CA VAL A 69 3.86 -1.56 2.71
C VAL A 69 5.22 -0.92 2.88
N VAL A 70 5.65 -0.13 1.88
CA VAL A 70 6.91 0.62 1.95
C VAL A 70 6.88 1.60 3.12
N ALA A 71 5.79 2.35 3.28
CA ALA A 71 5.59 3.27 4.39
C ALA A 71 5.67 2.60 5.77
N LEU A 72 5.10 1.39 5.89
CA LEU A 72 5.16 0.60 7.12
C LEU A 72 6.62 0.26 7.47
N ILE A 73 7.40 -0.21 6.49
CA ILE A 73 8.82 -0.53 6.69
C ILE A 73 9.61 0.74 7.05
N GLU A 74 9.35 1.85 6.36
CA GLU A 74 9.96 3.15 6.63
C GLU A 74 9.65 3.64 8.05
N SER A 75 8.40 3.53 8.50
CA SER A 75 7.99 3.91 9.85
C SER A 75 8.70 3.10 10.93
N ALA A 76 8.90 1.80 10.69
CA ALA A 76 9.63 0.92 11.60
C ALA A 76 11.11 1.29 11.69
N ILE A 77 11.76 1.62 10.56
CA ILE A 77 13.15 2.07 10.51
C ILE A 77 13.28 3.45 11.18
N ALA A 78 12.36 4.38 10.90
CA ALA A 78 12.33 5.71 11.49
C ALA A 78 12.18 5.63 13.01
N ALA A 79 11.35 4.72 13.51
CA ALA A 79 11.18 4.43 14.93
C ALA A 79 12.46 3.87 15.60
N GLY A 80 13.23 3.04 14.89
CA GLY A 80 14.48 2.46 15.39
C GLY A 80 15.66 3.45 15.44
N LYS A 81 15.79 4.32 14.43
CA LYS A 81 16.96 5.19 14.22
C LYS A 81 16.76 6.65 14.66
N SER A 82 15.62 7.27 14.35
CA SER A 82 15.48 8.74 14.37
C SER A 82 14.66 9.29 15.55
N THR A 83 13.70 8.53 16.07
CA THR A 83 12.87 9.01 17.20
C THR A 83 13.55 8.84 18.56
N ARG A 84 14.77 8.26 18.64
CA ARG A 84 15.49 7.97 19.90
C ARG A 84 15.45 9.14 20.89
N PHE A 85 15.56 10.37 20.38
CA PHE A 85 15.58 11.62 21.14
C PHE A 85 14.21 12.18 21.56
N LEU A 86 13.11 11.83 20.88
CA LEU A 86 11.77 12.41 21.14
C LEU A 86 11.09 11.84 22.39
N LEU A 87 11.34 10.57 22.71
CA LEU A 87 10.60 9.86 23.77
C LEU A 87 11.37 9.70 25.09
N ARG A 88 12.67 10.05 25.14
CA ARG A 88 13.47 9.84 26.36
C ARG A 88 13.27 10.93 27.41
N PHE A 89 12.67 12.08 27.06
CA PHE A 89 12.64 13.27 27.94
C PHE A 89 11.26 13.89 28.17
N GLY A 90 10.15 13.21 27.83
CA GLY A 90 8.81 13.71 28.16
C GLY A 90 8.46 15.11 27.61
N THR A 91 9.26 15.64 26.68
CA THR A 91 9.08 16.96 26.07
C THR A 91 9.00 16.78 24.56
N SER A 92 7.79 16.92 24.01
CA SER A 92 7.58 16.90 22.56
C SER A 92 8.27 18.12 21.94
N ARG A 93 9.47 17.92 21.39
CA ARG A 93 10.10 18.95 20.58
C ARG A 93 9.35 18.98 19.24
N LEU A 94 8.37 19.88 19.13
CA LEU A 94 7.48 20.02 17.97
C LEU A 94 8.22 19.95 16.63
N GLY A 95 9.37 20.62 16.49
CA GLY A 95 10.15 20.59 15.24
C GLY A 95 10.75 19.22 14.86
N VAL A 96 11.03 18.34 15.83
CA VAL A 96 11.54 16.98 15.55
C VAL A 96 10.38 16.03 15.23
N TRP A 97 9.25 16.18 15.92
CA TRP A 97 8.01 15.46 15.62
C TRP A 97 7.50 15.80 14.23
N LEU A 98 7.31 17.10 13.95
CA LEU A 98 6.82 17.60 12.68
C LEU A 98 7.79 17.26 11.53
N GLY A 99 9.10 17.40 11.76
CA GLY A 99 10.11 16.99 10.77
C GLY A 99 10.06 15.50 10.45
N THR A 100 9.68 14.65 11.43
CA THR A 100 9.51 13.21 11.20
C THR A 100 8.25 12.90 10.41
N LEU A 101 7.14 13.52 10.77
CA LEU A 101 5.86 13.33 10.10
C LEU A 101 5.92 13.83 8.65
N MET A 102 6.48 15.01 8.42
CA MET A 102 6.70 15.56 7.09
C MET A 102 7.68 14.73 6.26
N GLY A 103 8.73 14.16 6.88
CA GLY A 103 9.66 13.26 6.21
C GLY A 103 8.96 11.98 5.73
N LEU A 104 8.14 11.37 6.58
CA LEU A 104 7.37 10.17 6.23
C LEU A 104 6.32 10.46 5.14
N LEU A 105 5.60 11.58 5.26
CA LEU A 105 4.64 12.02 4.25
C LEU A 105 5.31 12.25 2.89
N ALA A 106 6.44 12.96 2.86
CA ALA A 106 7.18 13.18 1.63
C ALA A 106 7.67 11.85 1.02
N GLY A 107 8.10 10.89 1.85
CA GLY A 107 8.47 9.54 1.40
C GLY A 107 7.30 8.78 0.78
N MET A 108 6.14 8.78 1.44
CA MET A 108 4.94 8.11 0.93
C MET A 108 4.42 8.72 -0.37
N VAL A 109 4.38 10.05 -0.45
CA VAL A 109 3.99 10.75 -1.69
C VAL A 109 4.99 10.46 -2.80
N ALA A 110 6.29 10.47 -2.51
CA ALA A 110 7.32 10.12 -3.49
C ALA A 110 7.17 8.67 -3.98
N MET A 111 6.86 7.73 -3.10
CA MET A 111 6.61 6.33 -3.48
C MET A 111 5.36 6.20 -4.35
N LEU A 112 4.26 6.86 -3.97
CA LEU A 112 3.02 6.85 -4.75
C LEU A 112 3.28 7.36 -6.17
N LEU A 113 3.96 8.50 -6.30
CA LEU A 113 4.35 9.06 -7.60
C LEU A 113 5.29 8.13 -8.37
N ALA A 114 6.20 7.45 -7.68
CA ALA A 114 7.08 6.48 -8.32
C ALA A 114 6.31 5.25 -8.84
N THR A 115 5.33 4.73 -8.10
CA THR A 115 4.47 3.64 -8.60
C THR A 115 3.69 4.05 -9.83
N LEU A 116 3.16 5.27 -9.84
CA LEU A 116 2.47 5.84 -11.01
C LEU A 116 3.44 5.97 -12.20
N ALA A 117 4.63 6.51 -11.97
CA ALA A 117 5.64 6.66 -13.02
C ALA A 117 6.09 5.31 -13.62
N VAL A 118 6.28 4.30 -12.78
CA VAL A 118 6.58 2.92 -13.22
C VAL A 118 5.41 2.37 -14.04
N SER A 119 4.18 2.53 -13.56
CA SER A 119 2.97 2.08 -14.28
C SER A 119 2.84 2.76 -15.65
N MET A 120 3.05 4.08 -15.71
CA MET A 120 3.08 4.85 -16.96
C MET A 120 4.16 4.36 -17.94
N LEU A 121 5.38 4.15 -17.46
CA LEU A 121 6.48 3.63 -18.28
C LEU A 121 6.17 2.25 -18.83
N THR A 122 5.62 1.36 -18.00
CA THR A 122 5.24 0.02 -18.45
C THR A 122 4.11 0.06 -19.47
N GLY A 123 3.08 0.86 -19.27
CA GLY A 123 2.01 1.05 -20.23
C GLY A 123 2.48 1.64 -21.55
N GLY A 124 3.36 2.65 -21.50
CA GLY A 124 3.99 3.23 -22.68
C GLY A 124 4.84 2.22 -23.46
N LEU A 125 5.61 1.38 -22.76
CA LEU A 125 6.39 0.30 -23.37
C LEU A 125 5.49 -0.77 -24.01
N VAL A 126 4.43 -1.20 -23.34
CA VAL A 126 3.46 -2.16 -23.90
C VAL A 126 2.80 -1.59 -25.14
N LEU A 127 2.41 -0.31 -25.14
CA LEU A 127 1.87 0.36 -26.32
C LEU A 127 2.88 0.41 -27.46
N ALA A 128 4.13 0.78 -27.19
CA ALA A 128 5.18 0.78 -28.20
C ALA A 128 5.41 -0.62 -28.78
N LEU A 129 5.50 -1.64 -27.92
CA LEU A 129 5.68 -3.03 -28.32
C LEU A 129 4.47 -3.61 -29.06
N SER A 130 3.25 -3.13 -28.77
CA SER A 130 2.04 -3.57 -29.46
C SER A 130 2.07 -3.24 -30.96
N SER A 131 2.78 -2.17 -31.36
CA SER A 131 2.97 -1.84 -32.78
C SER A 131 3.91 -2.78 -33.52
N ALA A 132 4.84 -3.43 -32.81
CA ALA A 132 5.84 -4.34 -33.38
C ALA A 132 5.43 -5.81 -33.27
N MET A 133 4.70 -6.20 -32.21
CA MET A 133 4.29 -7.57 -31.92
C MET A 133 2.86 -7.62 -31.36
N PRO A 134 1.83 -7.44 -32.21
CA PRO A 134 0.43 -7.35 -31.77
C PRO A 134 -0.12 -8.65 -31.18
N ASP A 135 0.44 -9.81 -31.56
CA ASP A 135 -0.01 -11.12 -31.06
C ASP A 135 0.43 -11.40 -29.62
N LYS A 136 1.50 -10.73 -29.15
CA LYS A 136 2.09 -10.95 -27.81
C LYS A 136 1.77 -9.84 -26.82
N PHE A 137 1.60 -8.62 -27.30
CA PHE A 137 1.35 -7.44 -26.47
C PHE A 137 0.05 -6.75 -26.89
N ALA A 138 -1.04 -7.06 -26.18
CA ALA A 138 -2.34 -6.45 -26.40
C ALA A 138 -2.79 -5.70 -25.13
N VAL A 139 -3.04 -4.39 -25.28
CA VAL A 139 -3.69 -3.58 -24.25
C VAL A 139 -5.20 -3.81 -24.37
N LYS A 140 -5.70 -4.79 -23.63
CA LYS A 140 -7.13 -5.10 -23.52
C LYS A 140 -7.54 -4.96 -22.06
N SER A 141 -8.60 -4.19 -21.81
CA SER A 141 -9.19 -4.19 -20.47
C SER A 141 -9.99 -5.50 -20.29
N LEU A 142 -10.10 -5.94 -19.04
CA LEU A 142 -10.88 -7.13 -18.70
C LEU A 142 -12.41 -6.88 -18.74
N PHE A 143 -12.86 -5.62 -18.80
CA PHE A 143 -14.27 -5.23 -18.53
C PHE A 143 -14.86 -4.10 -19.41
N GLU A 144 -14.06 -3.41 -20.23
CA GLU A 144 -14.45 -2.34 -21.16
C GLU A 144 -13.97 -2.64 -22.59
N ASP A 145 -14.77 -2.30 -23.58
CA ASP A 145 -14.47 -2.43 -25.03
C ASP A 145 -13.34 -1.51 -25.54
N LEU A 146 -12.69 -0.75 -24.65
CA LEU A 146 -11.57 0.11 -25.02
C LEU A 146 -10.28 -0.71 -25.17
N GLN A 147 -9.56 -0.46 -26.27
CA GLN A 147 -8.29 -1.13 -26.59
C GLN A 147 -7.18 -0.10 -26.88
N GLY A 148 -5.94 -0.52 -26.69
CA GLY A 148 -4.76 0.24 -27.12
C GLY A 148 -4.61 1.60 -26.43
N GLY A 149 -4.26 2.62 -27.20
CA GLY A 149 -3.95 3.96 -26.70
C GLY A 149 -5.10 4.68 -26.02
N ALA A 150 -6.36 4.36 -26.38
CA ALA A 150 -7.55 4.94 -25.76
C ALA A 150 -7.77 4.45 -24.32
N LEU A 151 -7.43 3.18 -24.05
CA LEU A 151 -7.43 2.64 -22.68
C LEU A 151 -6.32 3.29 -21.85
N TYR A 152 -5.13 3.43 -22.42
CA TYR A 152 -4.01 4.07 -21.73
C TYR A 152 -4.31 5.53 -21.37
N SER A 153 -4.84 6.33 -22.30
CA SER A 153 -5.17 7.74 -22.02
C SER A 153 -6.28 7.89 -20.99
N ARG A 154 -7.30 7.03 -21.04
CA ARG A 154 -8.39 7.04 -20.06
C ARG A 154 -7.91 6.63 -18.67
N THR A 155 -7.16 5.53 -18.56
CA THR A 155 -6.61 5.05 -17.27
C THR A 155 -5.58 6.01 -16.68
N LEU A 156 -4.79 6.68 -17.51
CA LEU A 156 -3.91 7.76 -17.08
C LEU A 156 -4.70 8.96 -16.56
N GLY A 157 -5.77 9.34 -17.28
CA GLY A 157 -6.67 10.42 -16.87
C GLY A 157 -7.32 10.14 -15.51
N THR A 158 -7.81 8.92 -15.29
CA THR A 158 -8.39 8.51 -13.99
C THR A 158 -7.33 8.45 -12.90
N ALA A 159 -6.14 7.90 -13.18
CA ALA A 159 -5.07 7.85 -12.19
C ALA A 159 -4.61 9.26 -11.76
N LEU A 160 -4.63 10.23 -12.67
CA LEU A 160 -4.33 11.64 -12.38
C LEU A 160 -5.47 12.34 -11.62
N SER A 161 -6.73 12.03 -11.92
CA SER A 161 -7.88 12.59 -11.18
C SER A 161 -7.95 12.08 -9.75
N ASP A 162 -7.51 10.85 -9.51
CA ASP A 162 -7.59 10.19 -8.21
C ASP A 162 -6.37 10.51 -7.32
N LEU A 163 -5.29 11.04 -7.92
CA LEU A 163 -4.04 11.38 -7.25
C LEU A 163 -4.22 12.30 -6.01
N PRO A 164 -5.03 13.38 -6.06
CA PRO A 164 -5.29 14.22 -4.88
C PRO A 164 -5.91 13.43 -3.72
N THR A 165 -6.88 12.56 -4.03
CA THR A 165 -7.55 11.70 -3.04
C THR A 165 -6.56 10.69 -2.46
N LEU A 166 -5.73 10.07 -3.31
CA LEU A 166 -4.67 9.15 -2.87
C LEU A 166 -3.64 9.85 -1.96
N ILE A 167 -3.27 11.11 -2.26
CA ILE A 167 -2.40 11.90 -1.38
C ILE A 167 -3.06 12.14 -0.02
N LEU A 168 -4.36 12.46 0.02
CA LEU A 168 -5.09 12.60 1.29
C LEU A 168 -5.06 11.29 2.08
N TYR A 169 -5.25 10.14 1.44
CA TYR A 169 -5.09 8.85 2.11
C TYR A 169 -3.67 8.64 2.63
N THR A 170 -2.63 8.99 1.86
CA THR A 170 -1.26 8.89 2.38
C THR A 170 -1.09 9.71 3.66
N LEU A 171 -1.73 10.87 3.78
CA LEU A 171 -1.69 11.67 5.01
C LEU A 171 -2.30 10.94 6.20
N GLU A 172 -3.48 10.35 6.06
CA GLU A 172 -4.12 9.56 7.13
C GLU A 172 -3.23 8.39 7.57
N TRP A 173 -2.71 7.64 6.60
CA TRP A 173 -1.85 6.49 6.86
C TRP A 173 -0.49 6.88 7.46
N THR A 174 0.09 8.04 7.10
CA THR A 174 1.32 8.53 7.74
C THR A 174 1.13 8.74 9.23
N CYS A 175 -0.03 9.23 9.66
CA CYS A 175 -0.34 9.46 11.06
C CYS A 175 -0.45 8.13 11.83
N ILE A 176 -1.12 7.14 11.22
CA ILE A 176 -1.26 5.79 11.78
C ILE A 176 0.11 5.11 11.88
N PHE A 177 0.91 5.12 10.81
CA PHE A 177 2.24 4.50 10.81
C PHE A 177 3.22 5.19 11.74
N TYR A 178 3.13 6.51 11.89
CA TYR A 178 3.91 7.23 12.89
C TYR A 178 3.58 6.75 14.31
N LEU A 179 2.29 6.61 14.65
CA LEU A 179 1.83 6.09 15.94
C LEU A 179 2.26 4.62 16.12
N LEU A 180 2.15 3.82 15.07
CA LEU A 180 2.58 2.42 15.04
C LEU A 180 4.07 2.30 15.38
N GLY A 181 4.90 3.10 14.72
CA GLY A 181 6.34 3.14 14.97
C GLY A 181 6.66 3.54 16.41
N ALA A 182 5.91 4.48 16.99
CA ALA A 182 6.04 4.86 18.40
C ALA A 182 5.67 3.70 19.34
N CYS A 183 4.59 2.97 19.06
CA CYS A 183 4.16 1.81 19.84
C CYS A 183 5.13 0.62 19.74
N LEU A 184 5.56 0.28 18.53
CA LEU A 184 6.56 -0.77 18.26
C LEU A 184 7.85 -0.52 19.04
N ARG A 185 8.24 0.73 19.23
CA ARG A 185 9.40 1.05 20.07
C ARG A 185 9.18 0.75 21.56
N ARG A 186 7.99 1.04 22.11
CA ARG A 186 7.72 0.90 23.55
C ARG A 186 7.61 -0.57 23.95
N ASN A 187 6.89 -1.39 23.17
CA ASN A 187 6.77 -2.81 23.45
C ASN A 187 6.52 -3.61 22.15
N ARG A 188 7.62 -4.04 21.51
CA ARG A 188 7.60 -4.74 20.21
C ARG A 188 6.66 -5.94 20.22
N GLY A 189 6.76 -6.78 21.25
CA GLY A 189 5.97 -7.99 21.37
C GLY A 189 4.48 -7.67 21.45
N LEU A 190 4.08 -6.85 22.43
CA LEU A 190 2.67 -6.52 22.66
C LEU A 190 2.04 -5.80 21.46
N THR A 191 2.80 -4.91 20.80
CA THR A 191 2.30 -4.17 19.62
C THR A 191 2.04 -5.13 18.46
N ILE A 192 2.98 -6.02 18.14
CA ILE A 192 2.82 -7.03 17.09
C ILE A 192 1.69 -8.02 17.45
N THR A 193 1.61 -8.45 18.71
CA THR A 193 0.54 -9.33 19.19
C THR A 193 -0.83 -8.68 19.05
N ILE A 194 -0.99 -7.39 19.31
CA ILE A 194 -2.29 -6.72 19.15
C ILE A 194 -2.64 -6.49 17.67
N ILE A 195 -1.69 -6.02 16.86
CA ILE A 195 -1.97 -5.64 15.47
C ILE A 195 -2.13 -6.87 14.57
N VAL A 196 -1.27 -7.87 14.73
CA VAL A 196 -1.26 -9.06 13.87
C VAL A 196 -1.85 -10.24 14.62
N GLY A 197 -1.42 -10.45 15.87
CA GLY A 197 -1.82 -11.60 16.65
C GLY A 197 -3.33 -11.63 16.94
N VAL A 198 -3.95 -10.53 17.36
CA VAL A 198 -5.38 -10.51 17.70
C VAL A 198 -6.27 -10.74 16.47
N PRO A 199 -6.07 -10.06 15.32
CA PRO A 199 -6.85 -10.35 14.11
C PRO A 199 -6.62 -11.76 13.60
N MET A 200 -5.38 -12.26 13.63
CA MET A 200 -5.07 -13.64 13.21
C MET A 200 -5.72 -14.66 14.15
N LEU A 201 -5.74 -14.40 15.45
CA LEU A 201 -6.36 -15.26 16.45
C LEU A 201 -7.90 -15.21 16.33
N LEU A 202 -8.50 -14.06 16.05
CA LEU A 202 -9.92 -13.92 15.74
C LEU A 202 -10.29 -14.65 14.43
N MET A 203 -9.44 -14.57 13.40
CA MET A 203 -9.61 -15.34 12.17
C MET A 203 -9.52 -16.84 12.44
N ILE A 204 -8.53 -17.30 13.20
CA ILE A 204 -8.38 -18.71 13.57
C ILE A 204 -9.59 -19.18 14.39
N LEU A 205 -10.03 -18.40 15.38
CA LEU A 205 -11.18 -18.73 16.23
C LEU A 205 -12.51 -18.73 15.48
N THR A 206 -12.66 -17.97 14.40
CA THR A 206 -13.89 -17.95 13.60
C THR A 206 -13.84 -18.94 12.43
N LEU A 207 -12.68 -19.13 11.80
CA LEU A 207 -12.51 -19.99 10.63
C LEU A 207 -12.41 -21.47 11.02
N ILE A 208 -11.72 -21.83 12.11
CA ILE A 208 -11.62 -23.23 12.56
C ILE A 208 -12.99 -23.88 12.83
N PRO A 209 -13.92 -23.27 13.61
CA PRO A 209 -15.23 -23.86 13.81
C PRO A 209 -16.03 -23.92 12.51
N ALA A 210 -15.90 -22.94 11.62
CA ALA A 210 -16.57 -22.95 10.33
C ALA A 210 -16.06 -24.07 9.40
N VAL A 211 -14.75 -24.33 9.38
CA VAL A 211 -14.12 -25.43 8.64
C VAL A 211 -14.48 -26.78 9.24
N ARG A 212 -14.50 -26.91 10.57
CA ARG A 212 -14.94 -28.14 11.25
C ARG A 212 -16.41 -28.44 10.98
N HIS A 213 -17.26 -27.42 10.97
CA HIS A 213 -18.68 -27.58 10.65
C HIS A 213 -18.89 -27.99 9.19
N ALA A 214 -18.08 -27.44 8.27
CA ALA A 214 -18.08 -27.84 6.87
C ALA A 214 -17.58 -29.29 6.67
N ALA A 215 -16.50 -29.67 7.33
CA ALA A 215 -15.94 -31.02 7.24
C ALA A 215 -16.91 -32.09 7.77
N ASN A 216 -17.62 -31.81 8.88
CA ASN A 216 -18.61 -32.73 9.44
C ASN A 216 -19.84 -32.88 8.54
N VAL A 217 -20.27 -31.81 7.86
CA VAL A 217 -21.41 -31.85 6.92
C VAL A 217 -21.06 -32.54 5.60
N ILE A 218 -19.80 -32.47 5.16
CA ILE A 218 -19.32 -33.21 3.98
C ILE A 218 -19.21 -34.71 4.29
N GLN A 219 -18.91 -35.09 5.54
CA GLN A 219 -18.86 -36.50 5.96
C GLN A 219 -20.24 -37.12 6.16
N SER A 220 -21.28 -36.33 6.42
CA SER A 220 -22.66 -36.80 6.33
C SER A 220 -23.11 -36.73 4.87
N GLU A 221 -23.23 -37.86 4.17
CA GLU A 221 -23.67 -37.99 2.76
C GLU A 221 -25.09 -37.46 2.51
N ASN A 222 -25.33 -36.17 2.74
CA ASN A 222 -26.65 -35.56 2.65
C ASN A 222 -26.55 -34.29 1.81
N ASP A 223 -26.75 -34.46 0.50
CA ASP A 223 -26.57 -33.42 -0.53
C ASP A 223 -27.35 -32.11 -0.25
N THR A 224 -28.49 -32.24 0.43
CA THR A 224 -29.30 -31.08 0.84
C THR A 224 -28.63 -30.22 1.91
N GLN A 225 -27.87 -30.81 2.84
CA GLN A 225 -27.13 -30.08 3.87
C GLN A 225 -25.87 -29.43 3.30
N ILE A 226 -25.21 -30.06 2.33
CA ILE A 226 -24.06 -29.49 1.60
C ILE A 226 -24.51 -28.26 0.81
N MET A 227 -25.67 -28.30 0.15
CA MET A 227 -26.23 -27.14 -0.57
C MET A 227 -26.61 -25.99 0.38
N LEU A 228 -27.22 -26.29 1.54
CA LEU A 228 -27.57 -25.31 2.57
C LEU A 228 -26.33 -24.65 3.19
N LEU A 229 -25.26 -25.42 3.40
CA LEU A 229 -23.99 -24.91 3.90
C LEU A 229 -23.32 -23.98 2.88
N GLY A 230 -23.34 -24.32 1.59
CA GLY A 230 -22.84 -23.46 0.51
C GLY A 230 -23.60 -22.13 0.43
N LEU A 231 -24.94 -22.17 0.58
CA LEU A 231 -25.77 -20.96 0.64
C LEU A 231 -25.50 -20.13 1.89
N GLN A 232 -25.28 -20.75 3.05
CA GLN A 232 -24.88 -20.03 4.27
C GLN A 232 -23.51 -19.38 4.13
N TRP A 233 -22.53 -20.06 3.51
CA TRP A 233 -21.21 -19.49 3.25
C TRP A 233 -21.27 -18.31 2.28
N MET A 234 -22.03 -18.42 1.19
CA MET A 234 -22.26 -17.28 0.30
C MET A 234 -22.94 -16.13 1.04
N LYS A 235 -23.89 -16.41 1.93
CA LYS A 235 -24.54 -15.38 2.75
C LYS A 235 -23.54 -14.72 3.70
N TYR A 236 -22.73 -15.49 4.43
CA TYR A 236 -21.69 -14.96 5.31
C TYR A 236 -20.64 -14.13 4.56
N LEU A 237 -20.20 -14.58 3.38
CA LEU A 237 -19.31 -13.81 2.51
C LEU A 237 -19.99 -12.53 2.01
N SER A 238 -21.27 -12.58 1.66
CA SER A 238 -22.04 -11.41 1.23
C SER A 238 -22.26 -10.40 2.37
N ASP A 239 -22.49 -10.88 3.59
CA ASP A 239 -22.69 -10.07 4.77
C ASP A 239 -21.34 -9.49 5.25
N PHE A 240 -20.25 -10.25 5.12
CA PHE A 240 -18.89 -9.74 5.36
C PHE A 240 -18.50 -8.70 4.32
N MET A 241 -18.78 -8.93 3.03
CA MET A 241 -18.58 -7.95 1.97
C MET A 241 -19.44 -6.70 2.18
N ARG A 242 -20.69 -6.84 2.67
CA ARG A 242 -21.53 -5.72 3.06
C ARG A 242 -20.99 -4.98 4.28
N PHE A 243 -20.52 -5.70 5.30
CA PHE A 243 -19.92 -5.11 6.48
C PHE A 243 -18.66 -4.34 6.12
N VAL A 244 -17.78 -4.92 5.30
CA VAL A 244 -16.61 -4.24 4.73
C VAL A 244 -17.06 -3.02 3.93
N ARG A 245 -18.05 -3.13 3.04
CA ARG A 245 -18.58 -1.98 2.28
C ARG A 245 -19.26 -0.90 3.15
N GLN A 246 -19.82 -1.25 4.30
CA GLN A 246 -20.51 -0.32 5.20
C GLN A 246 -19.56 0.36 6.21
N GLN A 247 -18.57 -0.37 6.73
CA GLN A 247 -17.60 0.12 7.71
C GLN A 247 -16.35 0.71 7.06
N TRP A 248 -15.98 0.18 5.89
CA TRP A 248 -15.03 0.75 4.96
C TRP A 248 -15.74 0.99 3.63
N PRO A 249 -16.63 2.00 3.56
CA PRO A 249 -17.05 2.47 2.25
C PRO A 249 -15.77 2.74 1.48
N VAL A 250 -15.64 2.12 0.31
CA VAL A 250 -14.66 2.56 -0.67
C VAL A 250 -15.02 4.02 -0.91
N ILE A 251 -14.24 4.92 -0.33
CA ILE A 251 -14.28 6.36 -0.60
C ILE A 251 -13.36 6.58 -1.81
#